data_AF-A0A816THA9-F1
#
_entry.id   AF-A0A816THA9-F1
#
_cell.length_a   1.000
_cell.length_b   1.000
_cell.length_c   1.000
_cell.angle_alpha   90.00
_cell.angle_beta   90.00
_cell.angle_gamma   90.00
#
_symmetry.space_group_name_H-M   'P 1'
#
loop_
_entity.id
_entity.type
_entity.pdbx_description
1 polymer ?
#
loop_
_entity_poly.entity_id
_entity_poly.type
_entity_poly.pdbx_seq_one_letter_code
_entity_poly.pdbx_strand_id
1 'polypeptide(L)'
;MFSSLVPLQLPSRMQTHLWYILPNEVKSESLLKHGKPEVDWEVDTTTNYPKLKLNISHTDSLIACGVTVNVPVGIDVEDKTRKLRHNVLSLAKRFYSSQEVKFLSSIADTEAQRKEFIKL
;
A
#
# COMPACT_ATOMS: atom_id res chain seq x y z
N MET A 1 26.30 23.88 -23.93
CA MET A 1 25.42 24.75 -23.14
C MET A 1 24.45 23.85 -22.40
N PHE A 2 24.56 23.75 -21.07
CA PHE A 2 23.63 22.95 -20.27
C PHE A 2 22.30 23.70 -20.19
N SER A 3 21.22 23.08 -20.68
CA SER A 3 19.86 23.57 -20.51
C SER A 3 19.51 23.52 -19.02
N SER A 4 19.33 24.70 -18.42
CA SER A 4 18.81 24.85 -17.07
C SER A 4 17.46 24.14 -16.97
N LEU A 5 17.35 23.18 -16.05
CA LEU A 5 16.08 22.54 -15.73
C LEU A 5 15.16 23.61 -15.14
N VAL A 6 14.09 23.94 -15.87
CA VAL A 6 13.05 24.85 -15.37
C VAL A 6 12.44 24.22 -14.12
N PRO A 7 12.40 24.92 -12.97
CA PRO A 7 11.77 24.41 -11.77
C PRO A 7 10.30 24.06 -12.06
N LEU A 8 9.92 22.80 -11.82
CA LEU A 8 8.53 22.39 -11.92
C LEU A 8 7.75 23.17 -10.84
N GLN A 9 6.89 24.10 -11.26
CA GLN A 9 6.04 24.85 -10.34
C GLN A 9 5.03 23.87 -9.73
N LEU A 10 5.30 23.41 -8.51
CA LEU A 10 4.35 22.60 -7.76
C LEU A 10 3.11 23.47 -7.43
N PRO A 11 1.88 22.94 -7.54
CA PRO A 11 0.69 23.66 -7.15
C PRO A 11 0.80 24.13 -5.69
N SER A 12 0.14 25.26 -5.37
CA SER A 12 0.28 25.95 -4.08
C SER A 12 0.15 24.99 -2.89
N ARG A 13 0.91 25.26 -1.81
CA ARG A 13 1.06 24.41 -0.62
C ARG A 13 -0.24 23.99 0.09
N MET A 14 -1.41 24.49 -0.34
CA MET A 14 -2.73 24.26 0.27
C MET A 14 -3.88 24.15 -0.75
N GLN A 15 -3.65 23.68 -1.98
CA GLN A 15 -4.77 23.35 -2.86
C GLN A 15 -5.38 21.99 -2.48
N THR A 16 -6.55 22.02 -1.88
CA THR A 16 -7.38 20.83 -1.66
C THR A 16 -8.20 20.57 -2.92
N HIS A 17 -7.85 19.52 -3.66
CA HIS A 17 -8.67 19.03 -4.78
C HIS A 17 -9.61 17.96 -4.25
N LEU A 18 -10.90 18.27 -4.18
CA LEU A 18 -11.93 17.28 -3.84
C LEU A 18 -12.35 16.55 -5.11
N TRP A 19 -12.03 15.25 -5.15
CA TRP A 19 -12.49 14.34 -6.19
C TRP A 19 -13.64 13.52 -5.60
N TYR A 20 -14.83 13.67 -6.16
CA TYR A 20 -15.97 12.80 -5.83
C TYR A 20 -15.97 11.65 -6.82
N ILE A 21 -15.86 10.43 -6.31
CA ILE A 21 -16.06 9.22 -7.11
C ILE A 21 -17.43 8.67 -6.70
N LEU A 22 -18.37 8.56 -7.64
CA LEU A 22 -19.62 7.89 -7.32
C LEU A 22 -19.32 6.38 -7.16
N PRO A 23 -19.88 5.69 -6.13
CA PRO A 23 -19.56 4.29 -5.86
C PRO A 23 -19.73 3.35 -7.06
N ASN A 24 -20.62 3.69 -8.00
CA ASN A 24 -20.92 2.91 -9.19
C ASN A 24 -20.02 3.22 -10.40
N GLU A 25 -19.14 4.22 -10.29
CA GLU A 25 -18.17 4.63 -11.32
C GLU A 25 -16.80 3.97 -11.14
N VAL A 26 -16.58 3.23 -10.05
CA VAL A 26 -15.43 2.34 -9.90
C VAL A 26 -15.66 1.10 -10.77
N LYS A 27 -15.54 1.27 -12.09
CA LYS A 27 -15.61 0.19 -13.06
C LYS A 27 -14.26 0.05 -13.73
N SER A 28 -13.60 -1.08 -13.50
CA SER A 28 -12.50 -1.49 -14.37
C SER A 28 -12.46 -3.02 -14.41
N GLU A 29 -12.51 -3.57 -15.63
CA GLU A 29 -12.31 -5.00 -15.86
C GLU A 29 -10.91 -5.47 -15.42
N SER A 30 -9.94 -4.56 -15.27
CA SER A 30 -8.61 -4.88 -14.73
C SER A 30 -8.59 -5.04 -13.19
N LEU A 31 -9.54 -4.41 -12.47
CA LEU A 31 -9.75 -4.62 -11.04
C LEU A 31 -10.09 -6.08 -10.71
N LEU A 32 -10.69 -6.80 -11.66
CA LEU A 32 -11.19 -8.17 -11.45
C LEU A 32 -10.10 -9.24 -11.42
N LYS A 33 -8.89 -8.97 -11.94
CA LYS A 33 -7.85 -10.02 -12.01
C LYS A 33 -7.21 -10.29 -10.65
N HIS A 34 -6.99 -9.25 -9.83
CA HIS A 34 -6.35 -9.35 -8.51
C HIS A 34 -6.94 -8.43 -7.42
N GLY A 35 -8.02 -7.68 -7.69
CA GLY A 35 -8.75 -6.92 -6.69
C GLY A 35 -8.11 -5.60 -6.22
N LYS A 36 -7.03 -5.13 -6.85
CA LYS A 36 -6.33 -3.90 -6.43
C LYS A 36 -7.04 -2.66 -6.98
N PRO A 37 -7.50 -1.71 -6.12
CA PRO A 37 -8.16 -0.48 -6.58
C PRO A 37 -7.19 0.43 -7.33
N GLU A 38 -7.63 0.96 -8.47
CA GLU A 38 -6.92 1.98 -9.25
C GLU A 38 -7.90 3.07 -9.71
N VAL A 39 -7.38 4.29 -9.89
CA VAL A 39 -8.13 5.38 -10.50
C VAL A 39 -8.00 5.26 -12.01
N ASP A 40 -9.13 5.23 -12.70
CA ASP A 40 -9.16 5.35 -14.14
C ASP A 40 -8.95 6.83 -14.51
N TRP A 41 -7.83 7.10 -15.16
CA TRP A 41 -7.53 8.44 -15.65
C TRP A 41 -8.04 8.47 -17.08
N GLU A 42 -9.14 9.17 -17.34
CA GLU A 42 -9.59 9.42 -18.70
C GLU A 42 -8.40 9.87 -19.55
N VAL A 43 -8.24 9.25 -20.72
CA VAL A 43 -7.07 9.44 -21.60
C VAL A 43 -7.21 10.80 -22.28
N ASP A 44 -7.04 11.87 -21.52
CA ASP A 44 -6.81 13.18 -22.08
C ASP A 44 -5.34 13.22 -22.54
N THR A 45 -5.15 12.98 -23.85
CA THR A 45 -3.83 13.01 -24.49
C THR A 45 -3.17 14.39 -24.47
N THR A 46 -3.89 15.43 -24.01
CA THR A 46 -3.42 16.81 -23.99
C THR A 46 -2.83 17.25 -22.66
N THR A 47 -3.06 16.51 -21.57
CA THR A 47 -2.68 16.95 -20.23
C THR A 47 -1.64 16.03 -19.57
N ASN A 48 -0.42 16.56 -19.37
CA ASN A 48 0.69 15.87 -18.69
C ASN A 48 0.51 15.87 -17.15
N TYR A 49 -0.69 15.55 -16.67
CA TYR A 49 -0.96 15.58 -15.23
C TYR A 49 -0.33 14.36 -14.53
N PRO A 50 0.24 14.56 -13.33
CA PRO A 50 0.74 13.46 -12.52
C PRO A 50 -0.38 12.49 -12.16
N LYS A 51 -0.24 11.23 -12.57
CA LYS A 51 -1.20 10.16 -12.29
C LYS A 51 -1.05 9.72 -10.85
N LEU A 52 -2.11 9.84 -10.05
CA LEU A 52 -2.06 9.34 -8.67
C LEU A 52 -2.16 7.81 -8.67
N LYS A 53 -1.41 7.21 -7.75
CA LYS A 53 -1.50 5.78 -7.41
C LYS A 53 -1.81 5.70 -5.92
N LEU A 54 -2.70 4.79 -5.57
CA LEU A 54 -3.15 4.61 -4.20
C LEU A 54 -3.14 3.16 -3.77
N ASN A 55 -3.06 2.95 -2.46
CA ASN A 55 -3.28 1.66 -1.82
C ASN A 55 -3.92 1.91 -0.45
N ILE A 56 -4.82 1.04 -0.05
CA ILE A 56 -5.57 1.13 1.20
C ILE A 56 -5.42 -0.18 1.93
N SER A 57 -5.13 -0.11 3.22
CA SER A 57 -5.24 -1.24 4.13
C SER A 57 -5.95 -0.78 5.39
N HIS A 58 -6.61 -1.70 6.08
CA HIS A 58 -7.33 -1.37 7.30
C HIS A 58 -7.33 -2.53 8.30
N THR A 59 -7.41 -2.16 9.56
CA THR A 59 -7.87 -3.04 10.65
C THR A 59 -9.27 -2.58 11.08
N ASP A 60 -9.81 -3.15 12.15
CA ASP A 60 -11.07 -2.70 12.74
C ASP A 60 -10.98 -1.30 13.37
N SER A 61 -9.78 -0.82 13.69
CA SER A 61 -9.54 0.42 14.44
C SER A 61 -8.71 1.47 13.71
N LEU A 62 -8.12 1.13 12.56
CA LEU A 62 -7.23 2.02 11.82
C LEU A 62 -7.37 1.80 10.32
N ILE A 63 -7.43 2.90 9.56
CA ILE A 63 -7.37 2.90 8.10
C ILE A 63 -6.07 3.59 7.69
N ALA A 64 -5.31 2.95 6.82
CA ALA A 64 -4.12 3.50 6.20
C ALA A 64 -4.37 3.71 4.71
N CYS A 65 -4.04 4.89 4.19
CA CYS A 65 -4.13 5.22 2.77
C CYS A 65 -2.81 5.83 2.31
N GLY A 66 -2.12 5.14 1.40
CA GLY A 66 -0.93 5.65 0.74
C GLY A 66 -1.31 6.26 -0.60
N VAL A 67 -0.84 7.49 -0.86
CA VAL A 67 -1.04 8.17 -2.16
C VAL A 67 0.31 8.65 -2.67
N THR A 68 0.59 8.32 -3.92
CA THR A 68 1.84 8.65 -4.62
C THR A 68 1.55 9.20 -6.01
N VAL A 69 2.52 9.96 -6.54
CA VAL A 69 2.48 10.48 -7.91
C VAL A 69 3.33 9.59 -8.80
N ASN A 70 2.75 9.05 -9.87
CA ASN A 70 3.37 8.26 -10.93
C ASN A 70 4.09 6.96 -10.52
N VAL A 71 4.25 6.69 -9.21
CA VAL A 71 4.90 5.49 -8.69
C VAL A 71 3.89 4.60 -7.95
N PRO A 72 3.93 3.27 -8.09
CA PRO A 72 3.04 2.39 -7.35
C PRO A 72 3.38 2.40 -5.86
N VAL A 73 2.35 2.32 -5.02
CA VAL A 73 2.49 2.19 -3.56
C VAL A 73 1.77 0.93 -3.07
N GLY A 74 2.33 0.32 -2.03
CA GLY A 74 1.70 -0.70 -1.19
C GLY A 74 1.76 -0.20 0.24
N ILE A 75 0.63 -0.26 0.94
CA ILE A 75 0.57 0.03 2.37
C ILE A 75 -0.18 -1.10 3.04
N ASP A 76 0.31 -1.52 4.20
CA ASP A 76 -0.37 -2.52 4.98
C ASP A 76 -0.36 -2.15 6.47
N VAL A 77 -1.44 -2.48 7.16
CA VAL A 77 -1.61 -2.21 8.58
C VAL A 77 -2.24 -3.43 9.23
N GLU A 78 -1.59 -3.90 10.28
CA GLU A 78 -2.00 -5.11 10.99
C GLU A 78 -2.07 -4.87 12.50
N ASP A 79 -3.02 -5.54 13.16
CA ASP A 79 -3.17 -5.46 14.61
C ASP A 79 -2.13 -6.35 15.29
N LYS A 80 -1.17 -5.71 15.97
CA LYS A 80 -0.09 -6.38 16.72
C LYS A 80 -0.59 -7.28 17.85
N THR A 81 -1.83 -7.09 18.30
CA THR A 81 -2.45 -7.86 19.38
C THR A 81 -3.33 -9.02 18.89
N ARG A 82 -3.50 -9.17 17.57
CA ARG A 82 -4.38 -10.18 16.94
C ARG A 82 -4.04 -11.61 17.35
N LYS A 83 -4.88 -12.25 18.17
CA LYS A 83 -4.64 -13.61 18.68
C LYS A 83 -4.60 -14.61 17.52
N LEU A 84 -3.45 -15.24 17.31
CA LEU A 84 -3.28 -16.29 16.29
C LEU A 84 -3.82 -17.61 16.84
N ARG A 85 -4.69 -18.28 16.07
CA ARG A 85 -5.21 -19.61 16.43
C ARG A 85 -4.19 -20.73 16.24
N HIS A 86 -3.14 -20.48 15.44
CA HIS A 86 -2.11 -21.44 15.08
C HIS A 86 -0.71 -20.95 15.51
N ASN A 87 0.24 -21.88 15.60
CA ASN A 87 1.63 -21.59 15.93
C ASN A 87 2.26 -20.67 14.86
N VAL A 88 2.89 -19.57 15.28
CA VAL A 88 3.54 -18.56 14.41
C VAL A 88 4.48 -19.20 13.39
N LEU A 89 5.34 -20.14 13.80
CA LEU A 89 6.30 -20.78 12.92
C LEU A 89 5.65 -21.69 11.88
N SER A 90 4.53 -22.34 12.22
CA SER A 90 3.77 -23.14 11.25
C SER A 90 3.18 -22.28 10.14
N LEU A 91 2.80 -21.04 10.46
CA LEU A 91 2.28 -20.08 9.51
C LEU A 91 3.41 -19.48 8.67
N ALA A 92 4.50 -19.04 9.31
CA ALA A 92 5.67 -18.49 8.64
C ALA A 92 6.23 -19.45 7.58
N LYS A 93 6.31 -20.76 7.86
CA LYS A 93 6.76 -21.77 6.89
C LYS A 93 5.93 -21.86 5.61
N ARG A 94 4.69 -21.37 5.62
CA ARG A 94 3.78 -21.40 4.45
C ARG A 94 3.88 -20.12 3.61
N PHE A 95 4.25 -19.01 4.22
CA PHE A 95 4.13 -17.68 3.59
C PHE A 95 5.45 -16.92 3.48
N TYR A 96 6.43 -17.22 4.33
CA TYR A 96 7.72 -16.51 4.39
C TYR A 96 8.86 -17.35 3.80
N SER A 97 9.93 -16.66 3.42
CA SER A 97 11.16 -17.28 2.95
C SER A 97 11.87 -18.08 4.05
N SER A 98 12.75 -19.00 3.65
CA SER A 98 13.57 -19.78 4.58
C SER A 98 14.40 -18.90 5.52
N GLN A 99 14.87 -17.74 5.05
CA GLN A 99 15.65 -16.77 5.83
C GLN A 99 14.79 -16.11 6.93
N GLU A 100 13.59 -15.65 6.59
CA GLU A 100 12.64 -15.04 7.53
C GLU A 100 12.15 -16.05 8.57
N VAL A 101 11.85 -17.29 8.14
CA VAL A 101 11.48 -18.37 9.06
C VAL A 101 12.62 -18.66 10.04
N LYS A 102 13.86 -18.71 9.55
CA LYS A 102 15.05 -18.92 10.40
C LYS A 102 15.21 -17.77 11.40
N PHE A 103 15.06 -16.53 10.96
CA PHE A 103 15.08 -15.35 11.82
C PHE A 103 14.01 -15.45 12.92
N LEU A 104 12.75 -15.71 12.57
CA LEU A 104 11.67 -15.87 13.55
C LEU A 104 11.94 -17.00 14.54
N SER A 105 12.47 -18.14 14.07
CA SER A 105 12.81 -19.29 14.93
C SER A 105 13.93 -19.01 15.92
N SER A 106 14.76 -17.98 15.67
CA SER A 106 15.84 -17.57 16.59
C SER A 106 15.35 -16.74 17.77
N ILE A 107 14.12 -16.23 17.74
CA ILE A 107 13.53 -15.42 18.81
C ILE A 107 12.91 -16.34 19.85
N ALA A 108 13.46 -16.33 21.07
CA ALA A 108 12.99 -17.18 22.17
C ALA A 108 11.69 -16.68 22.81
N ASP A 109 11.54 -15.36 22.95
CA ASP A 109 10.33 -14.77 23.52
C ASP A 109 9.16 -14.87 22.53
N THR A 110 8.08 -15.53 22.96
CA THR A 110 6.95 -15.85 22.07
C THR A 110 6.19 -14.61 21.63
N GLU A 111 6.04 -13.62 22.51
CA GLU A 111 5.35 -12.37 22.18
C GLU A 111 6.20 -11.48 21.26
N ALA A 112 7.51 -11.38 21.48
CA ALA A 112 8.43 -10.72 20.55
C ALA A 112 8.47 -11.43 19.19
N GLN A 113 8.53 -12.76 19.16
CA GLN A 113 8.49 -13.54 17.92
C GLN A 113 7.22 -13.24 17.13
N ARG A 114 6.07 -13.17 17.83
CA ARG A 114 4.79 -12.86 17.20
C ARG A 114 4.73 -11.43 16.69
N LYS A 115 5.29 -10.46 17.40
CA LYS A 115 5.36 -9.06 16.94
C LYS A 115 6.23 -8.93 15.69
N GLU A 116 7.37 -9.62 15.63
CA GLU A 116 8.20 -9.62 14.43
C GLU A 116 7.53 -10.40 13.29
N PHE A 117 6.79 -11.48 13.57
CA PHE A 117 6.00 -12.16 12.55
C PHE A 117 5.00 -11.21 11.88
N ILE A 118 4.23 -10.43 12.64
CA ILE A 118 3.25 -9.47 12.08
C ILE A 118 3.92 -8.35 11.26
N LYS A 119 5.21 -8.09 11.50
CA LYS A 119 5.96 -6.99 10.88
C LYS A 119 6.65 -7.38 9.58
N LEU A 120 7.01 -8.66 9.43
CA LEU A 120 7.60 -9.23 8.23
C LEU A 120 6.53 -9.49 7.18
#